data_AF-A0A7V9NG41-F1
#
_entry.id   AF-A0A7V9NG41-F1
#
_cell.length_a   1.000
_cell.length_b   1.000
_cell.length_c   1.000
_cell.angle_alpha   90.00
_cell.angle_beta   90.00
_cell.angle_gamma   90.00
#
_symmetry.space_group_name_H-M   'P 1'
#
loop_
_entity.id
_entity.type
_entity.pdbx_description
1 polymer ?
#
loop_
_entity_poly.entity_id
_entity_poly.type
_entity_poly.pdbx_seq_one_letter_code
_entity_poly.pdbx_strand_id
1 'polypeptide(L)'
;MLEHLASRRIKVGVLDFGDGRAFLQEPLAPVNRQFRDLLVSRLEADGFEVVPGDDVIWQNEIAVRNGRALMAAGVDAVIFNFSVWAWPQYARVAAQFCPKPVVMFSNINPQYPGL
;
A
#
# COMPACT_ATOMS: atom_id res chain seq x y z
N MET A 1 -12.59 -31.73 -13.09
CA MET A 1 -11.77 -31.08 -14.13
C MET A 1 -12.36 -29.70 -14.52
N LEU A 2 -12.55 -28.79 -13.55
CA LEU A 2 -12.96 -27.38 -13.78
C LEU A 2 -12.37 -26.41 -12.73
N GLU A 3 -11.34 -26.82 -11.97
CA GLU A 3 -10.78 -26.00 -10.87
C GLU A 3 -10.21 -24.66 -11.35
N HIS A 4 -9.76 -24.56 -12.61
CA HIS A 4 -9.27 -23.32 -13.21
C HIS A 4 -10.38 -22.29 -13.56
N LEU A 5 -11.65 -22.68 -13.44
CA LEU A 5 -12.82 -21.80 -13.63
C LEU A 5 -13.43 -21.33 -12.30
N ALA A 6 -12.98 -21.86 -11.16
CA ALA A 6 -13.40 -21.36 -9.87
C ALA A 6 -12.83 -19.95 -9.68
N SER A 7 -13.68 -18.94 -9.47
CA SER A 7 -13.19 -17.58 -9.24
C SER A 7 -12.47 -17.53 -7.89
N ARG A 8 -11.15 -17.38 -7.91
CA ARG A 8 -10.41 -17.07 -6.69
C ARG A 8 -10.71 -15.63 -6.26
N ARG A 9 -10.57 -15.36 -4.96
CA ARG A 9 -10.62 -13.98 -4.46
C ARG A 9 -9.55 -13.13 -5.14
N ILE A 10 -9.92 -11.89 -5.45
CA ILE A 10 -8.98 -10.90 -5.96
C ILE A 10 -8.05 -10.52 -4.80
N LYS A 11 -6.75 -10.66 -5.05
CA LYS A 11 -5.70 -10.35 -4.08
C LYS A 11 -5.19 -8.93 -4.31
N VAL A 12 -5.33 -8.06 -3.33
CA VAL A 12 -4.97 -6.64 -3.41
C VAL A 12 -3.77 -6.35 -2.53
N GLY A 13 -2.69 -5.87 -3.12
CA GLY A 13 -1.54 -5.34 -2.38
C GLY A 13 -1.83 -3.93 -1.87
N VAL A 14 -1.39 -3.59 -0.66
CA VAL A 14 -1.51 -2.22 -0.12
C VAL A 14 -0.14 -1.72 0.30
N LEU A 15 0.29 -0.61 -0.28
CA LEU A 15 1.55 0.07 0.06
C LEU A 15 1.26 1.44 0.66
N ASP A 16 1.73 1.68 1.87
CA ASP A 16 1.60 2.98 2.53
C ASP A 16 2.82 3.84 2.23
N PHE A 17 2.58 5.12 1.91
CA PHE A 17 3.64 6.09 1.64
C PHE A 17 3.69 7.13 2.76
N GLY A 18 4.91 7.41 3.20
CA GLY A 18 5.16 8.30 4.33
C GLY A 18 6.14 9.42 4.02
N ASP A 19 6.23 10.33 4.98
CA ASP A 19 7.19 11.42 4.97
C ASP A 19 8.60 10.84 5.15
N GLY A 20 9.53 11.13 4.25
CA GLY A 20 10.96 10.77 4.32
C GLY A 20 11.80 11.49 5.38
N ARG A 21 11.25 12.43 6.17
CA ARG A 21 11.98 13.07 7.28
C ARG A 21 12.05 12.08 8.43
N ALA A 22 13.25 11.65 8.79
CA ALA A 22 13.45 10.61 9.80
C ALA A 22 12.78 10.92 11.16
N PHE A 23 12.78 12.19 11.59
CA PHE A 23 12.17 12.60 12.86
C PHE A 23 10.63 12.49 12.87
N LEU A 24 9.99 12.26 11.71
CA LEU A 24 8.55 12.06 11.61
C LEU A 24 8.13 10.59 11.61
N GLN A 25 9.06 9.63 11.56
CA GLN A 25 8.70 8.22 11.48
C GLN A 25 7.96 7.74 12.73
N GLU A 26 8.54 8.02 13.90
CA GLU A 26 7.95 7.62 15.19
C GLU A 26 6.57 8.27 15.43
N PRO A 27 6.39 9.61 15.31
CA PRO A 27 5.08 10.23 15.55
C PRO A 27 4.03 9.85 14.50
N LEU A 28 4.41 9.57 13.25
CA LEU A 28 3.46 9.20 12.19
C LEU A 28 3.19 7.70 12.12
N ALA A 29 4.00 6.84 12.72
CA ALA A 29 3.78 5.39 12.76
C ALA A 29 2.37 4.97 13.22
N PRO A 30 1.82 5.49 14.35
CA PRO A 30 0.45 5.15 14.75
C PRO A 30 -0.60 5.67 13.76
N VAL A 31 -0.39 6.85 13.18
CA VAL A 31 -1.30 7.47 12.21
C VAL A 31 -1.37 6.65 10.92
N ASN A 32 -0.22 6.32 10.33
CA ASN A 32 -0.12 5.48 9.14
C ASN A 32 -0.74 4.11 9.37
N ARG A 33 -0.46 3.48 10.52
CA ARG A 33 -1.06 2.20 10.91
C ARG A 33 -2.58 2.29 10.98
N GLN A 34 -3.13 3.32 11.62
CA GLN A 34 -4.56 3.50 11.74
C GLN A 34 -5.23 3.60 10.36
N PHE A 35 -4.71 4.44 9.45
CA PHE A 35 -5.30 4.58 8.13
C PHE A 35 -5.18 3.31 7.28
N ARG A 36 -4.02 2.64 7.33
CA ARG A 36 -3.84 1.34 6.68
C ARG A 36 -4.84 0.32 7.19
N ASP A 37 -4.94 0.14 8.50
CA ASP A 37 -5.77 -0.91 9.10
C ASP A 37 -7.27 -0.67 8.79
N LEU A 38 -7.72 0.59 8.70
CA LEU A 38 -9.06 0.94 8.24
C LEU A 38 -9.29 0.56 6.78
N LEU A 39 -8.34 0.87 5.89
CA LEU A 39 -8.42 0.51 4.47
C LEU A 39 -8.42 -1.01 4.27
N VAL A 40 -7.50 -1.72 4.92
CA VAL A 40 -7.40 -3.19 4.89
C VAL A 40 -8.71 -3.81 5.37
N SER A 41 -9.19 -3.40 6.54
CA SER A 41 -10.45 -3.93 7.10
C SER A 41 -11.63 -3.72 6.16
N ARG A 42 -11.68 -2.55 5.49
CA ARG A 42 -12.75 -2.26 4.53
C ARG A 42 -12.67 -3.16 3.30
N LEU A 43 -11.48 -3.32 2.71
CA LEU A 43 -11.26 -4.18 1.55
C LEU A 43 -11.58 -5.66 1.87
N GLU A 44 -11.16 -6.14 3.04
CA GLU A 44 -11.48 -7.49 3.49
C GLU A 44 -12.98 -7.69 3.67
N ALA A 45 -13.69 -6.71 4.24
CA ALA A 45 -15.14 -6.75 4.37
C ALA A 45 -15.87 -6.74 3.01
N ASP A 46 -15.27 -6.11 1.99
CA ASP A 46 -15.77 -6.13 0.61
C ASP A 46 -15.39 -7.43 -0.15
N GLY A 47 -14.67 -8.36 0.49
CA GLY A 47 -14.39 -9.71 -0.01
C GLY A 47 -13.02 -9.92 -0.69
N PHE A 48 -12.15 -8.92 -0.65
CA PHE A 48 -10.78 -9.01 -1.18
C PHE A 48 -9.85 -9.80 -0.24
N GLU A 49 -8.83 -10.44 -0.80
CA GLU A 49 -7.69 -10.95 -0.03
C GLU A 49 -6.63 -9.84 0.01
N VAL A 50 -6.31 -9.28 1.17
CA VAL A 50 -5.43 -8.11 1.26
C VAL A 50 -4.03 -8.52 1.70
N VAL A 51 -3.01 -8.02 0.98
CA VAL A 51 -1.59 -8.22 1.31
C VAL A 51 -0.96 -6.86 1.60
N PRO A 52 -0.83 -6.45 2.86
CA PRO A 52 -0.18 -5.20 3.21
C PRO A 52 1.33 -5.28 3.00
N GLY A 53 1.96 -4.15 2.70
CA GLY A 53 3.40 -3.97 2.83
C GLY A 53 3.86 -4.12 4.28
N ASP A 54 5.14 -4.47 4.45
CA ASP A 54 5.74 -4.73 5.77
C ASP A 54 6.04 -3.45 6.57
N ASP A 55 6.14 -2.30 5.91
CA ASP A 55 6.52 -1.03 6.50
C ASP A 55 6.05 0.16 5.64
N VAL A 56 5.95 1.34 6.26
CA VAL A 56 5.64 2.59 5.56
C VAL A 56 6.82 2.95 4.65
N ILE A 57 6.54 3.30 3.40
CA ILE A 57 7.57 3.65 2.43
C ILE A 57 7.96 5.12 2.62
N TRP A 58 9.10 5.33 3.27
CA TRP A 58 9.76 6.63 3.44
C TRP A 58 11.23 6.63 2.95
N GLN A 59 11.66 5.52 2.36
CA GLN A 59 12.96 5.33 1.69
C GLN A 59 12.79 4.47 0.45
N ASN A 60 13.71 4.59 -0.51
CA ASN A 60 13.64 3.83 -1.77
C ASN A 60 13.81 2.33 -1.53
N GLU A 61 14.66 1.95 -0.58
CA GLU A 61 14.95 0.57 -0.21
C GLU A 61 13.68 -0.15 0.26
N ILE A 62 12.85 0.55 1.05
CA ILE A 62 11.54 0.05 1.52
C ILE A 62 10.58 -0.10 0.34
N ALA A 63 10.58 0.85 -0.60
CA ALA A 63 9.75 0.80 -1.81
C ALA A 63 10.08 -0.41 -2.68
N VAL A 64 11.39 -0.66 -2.90
CA VAL A 64 11.87 -1.82 -3.68
C VAL A 64 11.51 -3.12 -2.99
N ARG A 65 11.79 -3.24 -1.69
CA ARG A 65 11.51 -4.44 -0.89
C ARG A 65 10.04 -4.81 -0.96
N ASN A 66 9.16 -3.84 -0.66
CA ASN A 66 7.72 -4.07 -0.66
C ASN A 66 7.15 -4.34 -2.05
N GLY A 67 7.59 -3.60 -3.07
CA GLY A 67 7.15 -3.86 -4.44
C GLY A 67 7.46 -5.30 -4.88
N ARG A 68 8.67 -5.78 -4.59
CA ARG A 68 9.08 -7.17 -4.89
C ARG A 68 8.32 -8.19 -4.04
N ALA A 69 8.05 -7.89 -2.77
CA ALA A 69 7.27 -8.77 -1.90
C ALA A 69 5.84 -8.96 -2.45
N LEU A 70 5.18 -7.89 -2.88
CA LEU A 70 3.85 -7.98 -3.51
C LEU A 70 3.88 -8.71 -4.85
N MET A 71 4.95 -8.55 -5.64
CA MET A 71 5.16 -9.33 -6.86
C MET A 71 5.26 -10.83 -6.55
N ALA A 72 6.07 -11.20 -5.55
CA ALA A 72 6.21 -12.59 -5.12
C ALA A 72 4.92 -13.16 -4.51
N ALA A 73 4.09 -12.33 -3.87
CA ALA A 73 2.81 -12.72 -3.31
C ALA A 73 1.70 -12.95 -4.36
N GLY A 74 1.96 -12.59 -5.62
CA GLY A 74 1.04 -12.76 -6.74
C GLY A 74 -0.24 -11.94 -6.60
N VAL A 75 -0.13 -10.68 -6.13
CA VAL A 75 -1.28 -9.78 -6.04
C VAL A 75 -1.77 -9.36 -7.43
N ASP A 76 -3.08 -9.16 -7.58
CA ASP A 76 -3.75 -8.80 -8.84
C ASP A 76 -3.72 -7.30 -9.13
N ALA A 77 -3.73 -6.49 -8.08
CA ALA A 77 -3.67 -5.04 -8.15
C ALA A 77 -2.97 -4.49 -6.90
N VAL A 78 -2.48 -3.26 -6.98
CA VAL A 78 -1.80 -2.59 -5.87
C VAL A 78 -2.45 -1.24 -5.60
N ILE A 79 -2.76 -0.98 -4.34
CA ILE A 79 -3.20 0.33 -3.88
C ILE A 79 -2.00 1.05 -3.27
N PHE A 80 -1.71 2.24 -3.78
CA PHE A 80 -0.81 3.19 -3.17
C PHE A 80 -1.62 4.08 -2.25
N ASN A 81 -1.51 3.83 -0.94
CA ASN A 81 -2.22 4.54 0.10
C ASN A 81 -1.37 5.72 0.60
N PHE A 82 -1.82 6.95 0.29
CA PHE A 82 -1.25 8.19 0.79
C PHE A 82 -2.11 8.69 1.93
N SER A 83 -1.71 8.41 3.17
CA SER A 83 -2.45 8.85 4.36
C SER A 83 -1.88 10.12 4.99
N VAL A 84 -0.66 10.49 4.61
CA VAL A 84 0.11 11.66 5.04
C VAL A 84 0.92 12.18 3.85
N TRP A 85 1.58 13.33 4.01
CA TRP A 85 2.53 13.81 2.99
C TRP A 85 3.63 12.79 2.74
N ALA A 86 3.92 12.52 1.47
CA ALA A 86 5.01 11.66 1.06
C ALA A 86 5.77 12.25 -0.13
N TRP A 87 7.05 11.91 -0.24
CA TRP A 87 7.82 12.28 -1.41
C TRP A 87 7.41 11.45 -2.64
N PRO A 88 7.18 12.07 -3.81
CA PRO A 88 6.61 11.38 -4.97
C PRO A 88 7.55 10.32 -5.56
N GLN A 89 8.87 10.42 -5.35
CA GLN A 89 9.81 9.43 -5.90
C GLN A 89 9.59 8.03 -5.33
N TYR A 90 9.09 7.90 -4.10
CA TYR A 90 8.85 6.59 -3.49
C TYR A 90 7.79 5.81 -4.26
N ALA A 91 6.70 6.46 -4.65
CA ALA A 91 5.65 5.87 -5.46
C ALA A 91 6.16 5.47 -6.84
N ARG A 92 6.98 6.33 -7.47
CA ARG A 92 7.65 6.03 -8.73
C ARG A 92 8.53 4.77 -8.63
N VAL A 93 9.30 4.63 -7.55
CA VAL A 93 10.16 3.45 -7.33
C VAL A 93 9.31 2.21 -7.07
N ALA A 94 8.32 2.26 -6.18
CA ALA A 94 7.43 1.12 -5.88
C ALA A 94 6.75 0.58 -7.15
N ALA A 95 6.24 1.48 -8.02
CA ALA A 95 5.58 1.13 -9.26
C ALA A 95 6.47 0.38 -10.28
N GLN A 96 7.79 0.50 -10.16
CA GLN A 96 8.72 -0.26 -10.99
C GLN A 96 8.80 -1.74 -10.58
N PHE A 97 8.52 -2.06 -9.31
CA PHE A 97 8.73 -3.38 -8.74
C PHE A 97 7.45 -4.13 -8.37
N CYS A 98 6.32 -3.44 -8.21
CA CYS A 98 5.04 -4.05 -7.86
C CYS A 98 4.21 -4.50 -9.09
N PRO A 99 3.24 -5.40 -8.89
CA PRO A 99 2.24 -5.73 -9.93
C PRO A 99 1.38 -4.52 -10.34
N LYS A 100 0.72 -4.66 -11.49
CA LYS A 100 -0.20 -3.66 -12.07
C LYS A 100 -1.58 -4.30 -12.27
N PRO A 101 -2.69 -3.54 -12.24
CA PRO A 101 -2.76 -2.07 -12.17
C PRO A 101 -2.44 -1.48 -10.78
N VAL A 102 -2.11 -0.19 -10.77
CA VAL A 102 -1.90 0.60 -9.55
C VAL A 102 -3.05 1.59 -9.39
N VAL A 103 -3.62 1.65 -8.19
CA VAL A 103 -4.63 2.63 -7.77
C VAL A 103 -3.98 3.58 -6.78
N MET A 104 -4.03 4.89 -7.03
CA MET A 104 -3.63 5.90 -6.05
C MET A 104 -4.82 6.27 -5.20
N PHE A 105 -4.69 6.13 -3.89
CA PHE A 105 -5.74 6.36 -2.92
C PHE A 105 -5.24 7.32 -1.84
N SER A 106 -6.08 8.27 -1.45
CA SER A 106 -5.79 9.21 -0.37
C SER A 106 -7.06 9.59 0.38
N ASN A 107 -6.88 9.98 1.63
CA ASN A 107 -7.87 10.68 2.44
C ASN A 107 -7.96 12.17 2.05
N ILE A 108 -9.11 12.78 2.35
CA ILE A 108 -9.30 14.24 2.36
C ILE A 108 -9.22 14.69 3.82
N ASN A 109 -8.00 14.97 4.32
CA ASN A 109 -7.79 15.43 5.69
C ASN A 109 -6.66 16.48 5.74
N PRO A 110 -6.96 17.75 6.02
CA PRO A 110 -5.93 18.79 6.10
C PRO A 110 -4.86 18.55 7.19
N GLN A 111 -5.18 17.81 8.25
CA GLN A 111 -4.23 17.48 9.31
C GLN A 111 -3.18 16.46 8.85
N TYR A 112 -3.55 15.58 7.92
CA TYR A 112 -2.71 14.53 7.36
C TYR A 112 -2.81 14.55 5.82
N PRO A 113 -2.03 15.43 5.17
CA PRO A 113 -2.24 15.81 3.78
C PRO A 113 -1.65 14.76 2.81
N GLY A 114 -2.40 13.69 2.58
CA GLY A 114 -2.07 12.69 1.55
C GLY A 114 -2.45 13.08 0.12
N LEU A 115 -3.41 14.01 -0.04
CA LEU A 115 -3.89 14.53 -1.33
C LEU A 115 -3.05 15.69 -1.84
#